data_AF-A0A2K6MP16-F1
#
_entry.id   AF-A0A2K6MP16-F1
#
_cell.length_a   1.000
_cell.length_b   1.000
_cell.length_c   1.000
_cell.angle_alpha   90.00
_cell.angle_beta   90.00
_cell.angle_gamma   90.00
#
_symmetry.space_group_name_H-M   'P 1'
#
loop_
_entity.id
_entity.type
_entity.pdbx_description
1 polymer ?
#
loop_
_entity_poly.entity_id
_entity_poly.type
_entity_poly.pdbx_seq_one_letter_code
_entity_poly.pdbx_strand_id
1 'polypeptide(L)'
;MVVGESGLGKSTLINSLFLTDLYSPEYPGPSHRIKKTVQVEQSKVLIKEGGVQLLLTIVDTPGFGDAVDNSNCWQPVIDYIDSKFEDYLNAESRVNRRQMPDNRVQCCLYFIAPSGHGLKPLDIEFMKHLHEKVSIIPFNAKADTLTPEECQQFTKQDRLPLAVVGSNTIIEVNGKRVRGRQYPWGVAEVENGEHCDFTILRNMLIRTHMQDLKDVTNNVHYENYRSRKLAAVTYNGVDNNKNKGQLTKSPLAQMEEERREHVAKMKKMEMEMEQVFEMKVKEKVQKLKDSEAELQRRHEQMKKNLEAQHKELEEKRRQFEDEKANWEAQQRILEQQNSSRTLEKNKKKGKIF
;
A
#
# COMPACT_ATOMS: atom_id res chain seq x y z
N MET A 1 12.43 -11.46 0.43
CA MET A 1 11.37 -10.43 0.35
C MET A 1 10.17 -11.03 -0.38
N VAL A 2 8.94 -10.68 0.00
CA VAL A 2 7.72 -11.08 -0.74
C VAL A 2 7.09 -9.85 -1.40
N VAL A 3 6.67 -9.98 -2.66
CA VAL A 3 6.07 -8.89 -3.45
C VAL A 3 4.91 -9.44 -4.27
N GLY A 4 3.81 -8.68 -4.36
CA GLY A 4 2.67 -9.07 -5.17
C GLY A 4 1.41 -8.27 -4.86
N GLU A 5 0.38 -8.48 -5.69
CA GLU A 5 -0.93 -7.85 -5.52
C GLU A 5 -1.52 -8.12 -4.13
N SER A 6 -2.35 -7.17 -3.66
CA SER A 6 -3.10 -7.32 -2.42
C SER A 6 -3.98 -8.57 -2.45
N GLY A 7 -4.07 -9.30 -1.33
CA GLY A 7 -4.97 -10.45 -1.23
C GLY A 7 -4.49 -11.76 -1.89
N LEU A 8 -3.27 -11.83 -2.45
CA LEU A 8 -2.70 -13.07 -3.01
C LEU A 8 -2.20 -14.08 -1.96
N GLY A 9 -2.26 -13.76 -0.68
CA GLY A 9 -1.86 -14.69 0.40
C GLY A 9 -0.38 -14.63 0.78
N LYS A 10 0.27 -13.46 0.61
CA LYS A 10 1.69 -13.23 0.95
C LYS A 10 2.05 -13.64 2.37
N SER A 11 1.34 -13.07 3.35
CA SER A 11 1.58 -13.34 4.77
C SER A 11 1.25 -14.79 5.14
N THR A 12 0.22 -15.40 4.51
CA THR A 12 -0.12 -16.82 4.67
C THR A 12 1.01 -17.72 4.18
N LEU A 13 1.61 -17.41 3.02
CA LEU A 13 2.71 -18.20 2.49
C LEU A 13 3.96 -18.07 3.37
N ILE A 14 4.26 -16.89 3.89
CA ILE A 14 5.36 -16.69 4.85
C ILE A 14 5.21 -17.63 6.06
N ASN A 15 4.02 -17.66 6.66
CA ASN A 15 3.73 -18.54 7.79
C ASN A 15 3.83 -20.03 7.43
N SER A 16 3.45 -20.37 6.19
CA SER A 16 3.56 -21.73 5.67
C SER A 16 5.02 -22.15 5.47
N LEU A 17 5.84 -21.30 4.81
CA LEU A 17 7.22 -21.59 4.39
C LEU A 17 8.16 -21.88 5.55
N PHE A 18 8.06 -21.11 6.64
CA PHE A 18 9.05 -21.18 7.73
C PHE A 18 8.65 -22.07 8.88
N LEU A 19 7.49 -22.75 8.76
CA LEU A 19 6.91 -23.66 9.76
C LEU A 19 6.87 -23.12 11.19
N THR A 20 7.17 -21.86 11.41
CA THR A 20 7.32 -21.32 12.73
C THR A 20 5.95 -21.04 13.32
N ASP A 21 5.67 -21.70 14.44
CA ASP A 21 4.77 -21.23 15.50
C ASP A 21 5.23 -19.86 16.08
N LEU A 22 5.85 -18.97 15.27
CA LEU A 22 6.31 -17.63 15.66
C LEU A 22 5.22 -16.59 15.58
N TYR A 23 3.98 -17.04 15.50
CA TYR A 23 2.96 -16.27 16.15
C TYR A 23 2.30 -17.15 17.20
N SER A 24 2.36 -16.61 18.43
CA SER A 24 1.71 -17.00 19.67
C SER A 24 0.69 -18.16 19.58
N PRO A 25 0.60 -19.04 20.59
CA PRO A 25 -0.54 -19.95 20.78
C PRO A 25 -1.93 -19.27 20.78
N GLU A 26 -1.99 -17.94 20.69
CA GLU A 26 -3.18 -17.12 20.46
C GLU A 26 -3.63 -17.01 18.98
N TYR A 27 -3.26 -17.92 18.08
CA TYR A 27 -3.75 -17.86 16.69
C TYR A 27 -5.21 -18.34 16.58
N PRO A 28 -6.21 -17.44 16.38
CA PRO A 28 -7.61 -17.77 16.50
C PRO A 28 -8.16 -18.19 15.13
N GLY A 29 -7.74 -19.37 14.67
CA GLY A 29 -8.32 -20.03 13.50
C GLY A 29 -8.38 -19.19 12.19
N PRO A 30 -9.19 -19.62 11.21
CA PRO A 30 -9.36 -18.94 9.91
C PRO A 30 -10.06 -17.57 9.99
N SER A 31 -10.62 -17.22 11.16
CA SER A 31 -11.55 -16.10 11.34
C SER A 31 -10.86 -14.76 11.59
N HIS A 32 -9.61 -14.75 12.06
CA HIS A 32 -8.87 -13.50 12.26
C HIS A 32 -8.10 -13.13 10.99
N ARG A 33 -8.62 -12.16 10.24
CA ARG A 33 -7.95 -11.62 9.05
C ARG A 33 -6.64 -10.95 9.46
N ILE A 34 -5.54 -11.40 8.86
CA ILE A 34 -4.25 -10.68 8.90
C ILE A 34 -4.51 -9.25 8.39
N LYS A 35 -4.10 -8.24 9.16
CA LYS A 35 -4.25 -6.83 8.77
C LYS A 35 -3.49 -6.60 7.45
N LYS A 36 -4.05 -5.77 6.57
CA LYS A 36 -3.35 -5.39 5.32
C LYS A 36 -2.03 -4.69 5.67
N THR A 37 -0.94 -5.18 5.09
CA THR A 37 0.38 -4.56 5.20
C THR A 37 0.38 -3.20 4.49
N VAL A 38 0.58 -2.10 5.22
CA VAL A 38 0.55 -0.71 4.70
C VAL A 38 1.97 -0.21 4.38
N GLN A 39 2.99 -0.75 5.05
CA GLN A 39 4.39 -0.38 4.90
C GLN A 39 5.28 -1.61 4.84
N VAL A 40 6.54 -1.44 4.42
CA VAL A 40 7.50 -2.55 4.36
C VAL A 40 7.91 -2.95 5.79
N GLU A 41 7.56 -4.16 6.20
CA GLU A 41 7.85 -4.70 7.54
C GLU A 41 8.93 -5.79 7.47
N GLN A 42 9.79 -5.85 8.49
CA GLN A 42 10.85 -6.86 8.60
C GLN A 42 10.63 -7.76 9.81
N SER A 43 10.63 -9.07 9.58
CA SER A 43 10.52 -10.08 10.63
C SER A 43 11.74 -10.98 10.59
N LYS A 44 12.40 -11.17 11.74
CA LYS A 44 13.58 -12.05 11.87
C LYS A 44 13.18 -13.35 12.53
N VAL A 45 13.54 -14.46 11.90
CA VAL A 45 13.20 -15.81 12.33
C VAL A 45 14.47 -16.64 12.39
N LEU A 46 14.73 -17.26 13.53
CA LEU A 46 15.83 -18.22 13.66
C LEU A 46 15.31 -19.61 13.31
N ILE A 47 15.84 -20.19 12.24
CA ILE A 47 15.48 -21.52 11.75
C ILE A 47 16.64 -22.47 12.03
N LYS A 48 16.33 -23.69 12.48
CA LYS A 48 17.31 -24.77 12.63
C LYS A 48 16.93 -25.91 11.69
N GLU A 49 17.66 -26.06 10.59
CA GLU A 49 17.50 -27.19 9.66
C GLU A 49 18.85 -27.91 9.49
N GLY A 50 18.85 -29.25 9.55
CA GLY A 50 20.05 -30.06 9.29
C GLY A 50 21.24 -29.81 10.23
N GLY A 51 21.00 -29.28 11.44
CA GLY A 51 22.06 -28.93 12.40
C GLY A 51 22.66 -27.54 12.20
N VAL A 52 22.28 -26.81 11.15
CA VAL A 52 22.69 -25.42 10.91
C VAL A 52 21.63 -24.47 11.43
N GLN A 53 22.06 -23.41 12.13
CA GLN A 53 21.19 -22.31 12.54
C GLN A 53 21.27 -21.19 11.52
N LEU A 54 20.11 -20.82 10.96
CA LEU A 54 19.97 -19.79 9.94
C LEU A 54 19.11 -18.66 10.51
N LEU A 55 19.66 -17.45 10.58
CA LEU A 55 18.89 -16.26 10.87
C LEU A 55 18.30 -15.74 9.56
N LEU A 56 17.00 -15.99 9.37
CA LEU A 56 16.29 -15.54 8.20
C LEU A 56 15.63 -14.18 8.49
N THR A 57 15.82 -13.23 7.58
CA THR A 57 15.08 -11.96 7.60
C THR A 57 14.05 -11.96 6.49
N ILE A 58 12.78 -11.91 6.87
CA ILE A 58 11.64 -11.86 5.96
C ILE A 58 11.21 -10.41 5.85
N VAL A 59 10.99 -9.95 4.63
CA VAL A 59 10.53 -8.60 4.33
C VAL A 59 9.15 -8.72 3.69
N ASP A 60 8.11 -8.27 4.38
CA ASP A 60 6.75 -8.18 3.85
C ASP A 60 6.53 -6.80 3.24
N THR A 61 6.04 -6.75 2.00
CA THR A 61 5.79 -5.48 1.30
C THR A 61 4.29 -5.23 1.20
N PRO A 62 3.86 -3.95 1.20
CA PRO A 62 2.46 -3.63 0.94
C PRO A 62 2.01 -4.22 -0.40
N GLY A 63 0.74 -4.61 -0.48
CA GLY A 63 0.15 -5.05 -1.74
C GLY A 63 0.00 -3.88 -2.70
N PHE A 64 0.40 -4.07 -3.96
CA PHE A 64 0.08 -3.13 -5.04
C PHE A 64 -1.25 -3.53 -5.73
N GLY A 65 -1.78 -2.66 -6.59
CA GLY A 65 -2.97 -2.95 -7.41
C GLY A 65 -4.31 -2.59 -6.77
N ASP A 66 -4.33 -2.14 -5.49
CA ASP A 66 -5.56 -1.70 -4.80
C ASP A 66 -5.97 -0.26 -5.16
N ALA A 67 -5.03 0.55 -5.68
CA ALA A 67 -5.26 1.97 -5.98
C ALA A 67 -5.78 2.18 -7.41
N VAL A 68 -6.46 3.31 -7.65
CA VAL A 68 -6.88 3.71 -9.02
C VAL A 68 -5.67 4.04 -9.89
N ASP A 69 -4.64 4.66 -9.31
CA ASP A 69 -3.36 4.92 -9.94
C ASP A 69 -2.27 4.04 -9.31
N ASN A 70 -1.65 3.18 -10.12
CA ASN A 70 -0.58 2.26 -9.71
C ASN A 70 0.75 2.56 -10.42
N SER A 71 0.90 3.73 -11.06
CA SER A 71 2.01 4.02 -11.98
C SER A 71 3.40 4.03 -11.32
N ASN A 72 3.50 4.09 -9.99
CA ASN A 72 4.77 4.06 -9.25
C ASN A 72 4.72 3.11 -8.04
N CYS A 73 3.89 2.06 -8.10
CA CYS A 73 3.68 1.17 -6.96
C CYS A 73 4.93 0.36 -6.56
N TRP A 74 5.93 0.25 -7.45
CA TRP A 74 7.22 -0.40 -7.18
C TRP A 74 8.22 0.46 -6.42
N GLN A 75 8.05 1.78 -6.40
CA GLN A 75 9.03 2.71 -5.83
C GLN A 75 9.39 2.39 -4.36
N PRO A 76 8.43 2.12 -3.45
CA PRO A 76 8.76 1.80 -2.06
C PRO A 76 9.60 0.53 -1.91
N VAL A 77 9.40 -0.45 -2.78
CA VAL A 77 10.15 -1.72 -2.77
C VAL A 77 11.57 -1.49 -3.29
N ILE A 78 11.69 -0.70 -4.35
CA ILE A 78 12.99 -0.34 -4.94
C ILE A 78 13.81 0.49 -3.96
N ASP A 79 13.23 1.51 -3.35
CA ASP A 79 13.88 2.38 -2.37
C ASP A 79 14.38 1.57 -1.17
N TYR A 80 13.59 0.58 -0.72
CA TYR A 80 14.01 -0.32 0.33
C TYR A 80 15.25 -1.14 -0.06
N ILE A 81 15.27 -1.72 -1.27
CA ILE A 81 16.42 -2.52 -1.75
C ILE A 81 17.66 -1.63 -1.88
N ASP A 82 17.52 -0.46 -2.50
CA ASP A 82 18.61 0.49 -2.67
C ASP A 82 19.15 0.99 -1.33
N SER A 83 18.28 1.25 -0.35
CA SER A 83 18.69 1.60 1.02
C SER A 83 19.53 0.50 1.65
N LYS A 84 19.19 -0.79 1.44
CA LYS A 84 20.01 -1.90 1.96
C LYS A 84 21.35 -2.02 1.25
N PHE A 85 21.42 -1.74 -0.04
CA PHE A 85 22.71 -1.68 -0.75
C PHE A 85 23.54 -0.48 -0.30
N GLU A 86 22.93 0.67 -0.05
CA GLU A 86 23.60 1.86 0.44
C GLU A 86 24.13 1.67 1.87
N ASP A 87 23.35 1.07 2.76
CA ASP A 87 23.78 0.69 4.11
C ASP A 87 25.04 -0.19 4.05
N TYR A 88 25.05 -1.17 3.15
CA TYR A 88 26.17 -2.10 2.98
C TYR A 88 27.40 -1.40 2.36
N LEU A 89 27.21 -0.57 1.33
CA LEU A 89 28.29 0.21 0.70
C LEU A 89 28.93 1.19 1.68
N ASN A 90 28.11 1.86 2.48
CA ASN A 90 28.57 2.75 3.55
C ASN A 90 29.36 2.00 4.60
N ALA A 91 28.96 0.76 4.93
CA ALA A 91 29.72 -0.10 5.84
C ALA A 91 31.05 -0.57 5.23
N GLU A 92 31.08 -0.96 3.95
CA GLU A 92 32.28 -1.38 3.22
C GLU A 92 33.32 -0.24 3.13
N SER A 93 32.84 1.00 2.93
CA SER A 93 33.65 2.20 2.77
C SER A 93 34.27 2.72 4.08
N ARG A 94 33.85 2.20 5.24
CA ARG A 94 34.42 2.62 6.54
C ARG A 94 35.86 2.15 6.68
N VAL A 95 36.70 3.03 7.22
CA VAL A 95 38.13 2.75 7.52
C VAL A 95 38.26 1.57 8.49
N ASN A 96 37.43 1.53 9.53
CA ASN A 96 37.36 0.40 10.46
C ASN A 96 36.34 -0.65 9.99
N ARG A 97 36.82 -1.59 9.19
CA ARG A 97 36.03 -2.71 8.65
C ARG A 97 35.75 -3.74 9.76
N ARG A 98 34.67 -3.57 10.50
CA ARG A 98 34.10 -4.65 11.34
C ARG A 98 33.21 -5.54 10.49
N GLN A 99 33.18 -6.84 10.77
CA GLN A 99 32.28 -7.77 10.12
C GLN A 99 30.83 -7.40 10.48
N MET A 100 30.09 -6.82 9.53
CA MET A 100 28.69 -6.40 9.73
C MET A 100 27.73 -7.48 9.20
N PRO A 101 26.54 -7.61 9.82
CA PRO A 101 25.52 -8.54 9.33
C PRO A 101 25.00 -8.08 7.97
N ASP A 102 24.92 -9.01 7.02
CA ASP A 102 24.37 -8.78 5.69
C ASP A 102 22.84 -8.67 5.75
N ASN A 103 22.32 -7.46 5.57
CA ASN A 103 20.88 -7.17 5.55
C ASN A 103 20.34 -6.94 4.12
N ARG A 104 21.13 -7.22 3.08
CA ARG A 104 20.70 -7.08 1.69
C ARG A 104 19.61 -8.12 1.36
N VAL A 105 18.79 -7.83 0.36
CA VAL A 105 17.74 -8.75 -0.08
C VAL A 105 18.34 -9.77 -1.04
N GLN A 106 18.38 -11.05 -0.65
CA GLN A 106 18.96 -12.10 -1.49
C GLN A 106 18.02 -12.58 -2.61
N CYS A 107 16.72 -12.61 -2.34
CA CYS A 107 15.72 -13.00 -3.33
C CYS A 107 14.38 -12.29 -3.09
N CYS A 108 13.63 -12.11 -4.16
CA CYS A 108 12.28 -11.63 -4.15
C CYS A 108 11.32 -12.70 -4.67
N LEU A 109 10.41 -13.11 -3.80
CA LEU A 109 9.28 -13.99 -4.09
C LEU A 109 8.16 -13.15 -4.72
N TYR A 110 7.93 -13.33 -6.01
CA TYR A 110 6.95 -12.55 -6.77
C TYR A 110 5.67 -13.35 -6.98
N PHE A 111 4.57 -12.88 -6.39
CA PHE A 111 3.27 -13.53 -6.44
C PHE A 111 2.52 -13.07 -7.70
N ILE A 112 2.32 -14.01 -8.62
CA ILE A 112 1.49 -13.80 -9.80
C ILE A 112 0.05 -14.17 -9.45
N ALA A 113 -0.90 -13.32 -9.83
CA ALA A 113 -2.32 -13.60 -9.64
C ALA A 113 -2.78 -14.77 -10.53
N PRO A 114 -3.62 -15.70 -10.04
CA PRO A 114 -4.12 -16.83 -10.81
C PRO A 114 -5.26 -16.38 -11.73
N SER A 115 -4.94 -15.60 -12.77
CA SER A 115 -5.94 -15.03 -13.69
C SER A 115 -6.37 -16.01 -14.78
N GLY A 116 -5.65 -17.14 -14.98
CA GLY A 116 -5.88 -18.03 -16.12
C GLY A 116 -5.49 -17.40 -17.47
N HIS A 117 -5.05 -16.14 -17.48
CA HIS A 117 -4.60 -15.38 -18.66
C HIS A 117 -3.15 -14.92 -18.47
N GLY A 118 -2.47 -14.47 -19.54
CA GLY A 118 -1.07 -14.03 -19.46
C GLY A 118 -0.78 -12.99 -18.37
N LEU A 119 0.50 -12.70 -18.15
CA LEU A 119 0.96 -11.75 -17.13
C LEU A 119 0.30 -10.37 -17.30
N LYS A 120 -0.15 -9.78 -16.20
CA LYS A 120 -0.72 -8.42 -16.23
C LYS A 120 0.37 -7.42 -16.67
N PRO A 121 0.02 -6.36 -17.42
CA PRO A 121 0.99 -5.32 -17.79
C PRO A 121 1.70 -4.70 -16.59
N LEU A 122 0.97 -4.52 -15.48
CA LEU A 122 1.52 -4.02 -14.22
C LEU A 122 2.60 -4.96 -13.66
N ASP A 123 2.38 -6.28 -13.73
CA ASP A 123 3.35 -7.26 -13.24
C ASP A 123 4.62 -7.28 -14.11
N ILE A 124 4.46 -7.15 -15.43
CA ILE A 124 5.59 -7.06 -16.37
C ILE A 124 6.43 -5.83 -16.07
N GLU A 125 5.81 -4.68 -15.85
CA GLU A 125 6.51 -3.44 -15.53
C GLU A 125 7.21 -3.52 -14.17
N PHE A 126 6.56 -4.08 -13.16
CA PHE A 126 7.17 -4.29 -11.84
C PHE A 126 8.39 -5.21 -11.92
N MET A 127 8.26 -6.36 -12.59
CA MET A 127 9.37 -7.30 -12.76
C MET A 127 10.53 -6.69 -13.56
N LYS A 128 10.25 -5.87 -14.57
CA LYS A 128 11.27 -5.12 -15.32
C LYS A 128 12.08 -4.17 -14.44
N HIS A 129 11.48 -3.51 -13.47
CA HIS A 129 12.27 -2.67 -12.57
C HIS A 129 13.01 -3.46 -11.50
N LEU A 130 12.42 -4.59 -11.07
CA LEU A 130 12.93 -5.37 -9.95
C LEU A 130 14.08 -6.31 -10.34
N HIS A 131 14.09 -6.86 -11.57
CA HIS A 131 15.05 -7.90 -11.98
C HIS A 131 16.50 -7.39 -12.03
N GLU A 132 16.70 -6.09 -12.23
CA GLU A 132 18.04 -5.50 -12.22
C GLU A 132 18.66 -5.50 -10.82
N LYS A 133 17.83 -5.48 -9.77
CA LYS A 133 18.25 -5.22 -8.39
C LYS A 133 18.21 -6.45 -7.49
N VAL A 134 17.37 -7.43 -7.79
CA VAL A 134 17.23 -8.64 -6.98
C VAL A 134 16.85 -9.84 -7.84
N SER A 135 17.28 -11.02 -7.42
CA SER A 135 16.86 -12.28 -8.05
C SER A 135 15.38 -12.53 -7.78
N ILE A 136 14.57 -12.54 -8.85
CA ILE A 136 13.13 -12.74 -8.79
C ILE A 136 12.80 -14.23 -8.96
N ILE A 137 11.97 -14.75 -8.07
CA ILE A 137 11.38 -16.09 -8.17
C ILE A 137 9.87 -15.89 -8.36
N PRO A 138 9.37 -15.96 -9.61
CA PRO A 138 7.95 -15.88 -9.88
C PRO A 138 7.27 -17.21 -9.56
N PHE A 139 6.12 -17.14 -8.88
CA PHE A 139 5.26 -18.30 -8.69
C PHE A 139 3.79 -17.86 -8.71
N ASN A 140 2.92 -18.80 -9.09
CA ASN A 140 1.49 -18.60 -9.18
C ASN A 140 0.86 -18.76 -7.80
N ALA A 141 0.25 -17.69 -7.31
CA ALA A 141 -0.36 -17.66 -5.99
C ALA A 141 -1.76 -18.31 -6.03
N LYS A 142 -2.14 -18.98 -4.94
CA LYS A 142 -3.45 -19.67 -4.83
C LYS A 142 -3.68 -20.61 -6.01
N ALA A 143 -2.69 -21.44 -6.34
CA ALA A 143 -2.79 -22.38 -7.47
C ALA A 143 -3.98 -23.35 -7.37
N ASP A 144 -4.56 -23.50 -6.17
CA ASP A 144 -5.79 -24.24 -5.93
C ASP A 144 -7.05 -23.66 -6.61
N THR A 145 -6.96 -22.46 -7.21
CA THR A 145 -8.04 -21.88 -8.02
C THR A 145 -7.98 -22.22 -9.50
N LEU A 146 -6.90 -22.86 -9.96
CA LEU A 146 -6.68 -23.21 -11.36
C LEU A 146 -6.76 -24.72 -11.54
N THR A 147 -7.22 -25.17 -12.71
CA THR A 147 -7.17 -26.59 -13.04
C THR A 147 -5.73 -27.03 -13.35
N PRO A 148 -5.41 -28.33 -13.25
CA PRO A 148 -4.09 -28.85 -13.63
C PRO A 148 -3.71 -28.49 -15.08
N GLU A 149 -4.68 -28.48 -15.99
CA GLU A 149 -4.47 -28.12 -17.39
C GLU A 149 -4.16 -26.63 -17.56
N GLU A 150 -4.85 -25.76 -16.83
CA GLU A 150 -4.57 -24.32 -16.81
C GLU A 150 -3.17 -24.06 -16.23
N CYS A 151 -2.82 -24.70 -15.12
CA CYS A 151 -1.48 -24.62 -14.53
C CYS A 151 -0.40 -25.02 -15.55
N GLN A 152 -0.60 -26.11 -16.29
CA GLN A 152 0.34 -26.54 -17.34
C GLN A 152 0.46 -25.53 -18.49
N GLN A 153 -0.63 -24.87 -18.87
CA GLN A 153 -0.61 -23.81 -19.89
C GLN A 153 0.16 -22.56 -19.41
N PHE A 154 0.11 -22.26 -18.12
CA PHE A 154 0.90 -21.21 -17.48
C PHE A 154 2.38 -21.55 -17.38
N THR A 155 2.71 -22.82 -17.13
CA THR A 155 4.08 -23.31 -17.01
C THR A 155 4.59 -23.84 -18.36
N LYS A 156 4.70 -22.96 -19.36
CA LYS A 156 5.36 -23.33 -20.63
C LYS A 156 6.86 -23.09 -20.53
N GLN A 157 7.63 -24.16 -20.73
CA GLN A 157 9.09 -24.30 -20.57
C GLN A 157 9.56 -24.26 -19.10
N ASP A 158 10.11 -25.39 -18.65
CA ASP A 158 11.00 -25.52 -17.49
C ASP A 158 10.41 -25.33 -16.08
N ARG A 159 9.13 -25.63 -15.87
CA ARG A 159 8.46 -25.72 -14.54
C ARG A 159 8.44 -24.41 -13.73
N LEU A 160 8.62 -23.27 -14.38
CA LEU A 160 8.39 -21.95 -13.80
C LEU A 160 7.26 -21.25 -14.56
N PRO A 161 6.39 -20.47 -13.90
CA PRO A 161 6.33 -20.18 -12.46
C PRO A 161 5.83 -21.36 -11.61
N LEU A 162 6.34 -21.53 -10.38
CA LEU A 162 5.89 -22.63 -9.48
C LEU A 162 4.41 -22.46 -9.12
N ALA A 163 3.64 -23.54 -9.01
CA ALA A 163 2.23 -23.48 -8.62
C ALA A 163 2.11 -23.73 -7.10
N VAL A 164 1.86 -22.68 -6.31
CA VAL A 164 1.97 -22.76 -4.84
C VAL A 164 0.65 -22.49 -4.13
N VAL A 165 0.34 -23.34 -3.15
CA VAL A 165 -0.78 -23.19 -2.23
C VAL A 165 -0.23 -22.92 -0.83
N GLY A 166 -0.68 -21.84 -0.18
CA GLY A 166 -0.36 -21.54 1.22
C GLY A 166 -1.54 -21.86 2.13
N SER A 167 -1.28 -22.41 3.32
CA SER A 167 -2.32 -22.62 4.35
C SER A 167 -1.77 -22.43 5.75
N ASN A 168 -2.57 -21.74 6.58
CA ASN A 168 -2.32 -21.61 8.02
C ASN A 168 -3.06 -22.66 8.84
N THR A 169 -3.91 -23.48 8.20
CA THR A 169 -4.75 -24.47 8.91
C THR A 169 -4.09 -25.83 8.89
N ILE A 170 -4.04 -26.48 10.06
CA ILE A 170 -3.63 -27.88 10.21
C ILE A 170 -4.90 -28.73 10.22
N ILE A 171 -4.97 -29.69 9.32
CA ILE A 171 -6.09 -30.62 9.17
C ILE A 171 -5.55 -32.04 9.37
N GLU A 172 -6.37 -32.91 9.94
CA GLU A 172 -6.05 -34.33 10.04
C GLU A 172 -6.59 -35.06 8.80
N VAL A 173 -5.69 -35.63 8.00
CA VAL A 173 -6.00 -36.42 6.81
C VAL A 173 -5.32 -37.77 6.96
N ASN A 174 -6.09 -38.87 6.88
CA ASN A 174 -5.57 -40.24 7.02
C ASN A 174 -4.74 -40.46 8.30
N GLY A 175 -5.16 -39.87 9.43
CA GLY A 175 -4.47 -39.97 10.72
C GLY A 175 -3.16 -39.19 10.81
N LYS A 176 -2.82 -38.38 9.79
CA LYS A 176 -1.66 -37.48 9.79
C LYS A 176 -2.13 -36.04 9.85
N ARG A 177 -1.50 -35.25 10.72
CA ARG A 177 -1.72 -33.80 10.79
C ARG A 177 -0.90 -33.13 9.69
N VAL A 178 -1.59 -32.60 8.69
CA VAL A 178 -1.00 -31.95 7.52
C VAL A 178 -1.51 -30.51 7.41
N ARG A 179 -0.70 -29.60 6.89
CA ARG A 179 -1.16 -28.25 6.57
C ARG A 179 -1.93 -28.30 5.24
N GLY A 180 -3.14 -27.78 5.23
CA GLY A 180 -3.99 -27.87 4.05
C GLY A 180 -5.17 -26.92 4.07
N ARG A 181 -5.85 -26.78 2.93
CA ARG A 181 -7.11 -26.03 2.80
C ARG A 181 -8.25 -27.03 2.64
N GLN A 182 -9.29 -26.90 3.47
CA GLN A 182 -10.46 -27.75 3.40
C GLN A 182 -11.52 -27.13 2.49
N TYR A 183 -12.00 -27.93 1.55
CA TYR A 183 -13.10 -27.63 0.65
C TYR A 183 -14.24 -28.63 0.83
N PRO A 184 -15.48 -28.31 0.40
CA PRO A 184 -16.59 -29.26 0.42
C PRO A 184 -16.30 -30.56 -0.35
N TRP A 185 -15.43 -30.49 -1.37
CA TRP A 185 -15.08 -31.61 -2.26
C TRP A 185 -13.75 -32.30 -1.91
N GLY A 186 -12.99 -31.83 -0.92
CA GLY A 186 -11.71 -32.45 -0.58
C GLY A 186 -10.76 -31.55 0.21
N VAL A 187 -9.54 -32.04 0.43
CA VAL A 187 -8.50 -31.29 1.16
C VAL A 187 -7.29 -31.08 0.24
N ALA A 188 -6.91 -29.82 0.06
CA ALA A 188 -5.69 -29.45 -0.65
C ALA A 188 -4.52 -29.40 0.35
N GLU A 189 -3.76 -30.49 0.42
CA GLU A 189 -2.53 -30.59 1.23
C GLU A 189 -1.39 -29.74 0.64
N VAL A 190 -0.77 -28.89 1.46
CA VAL A 190 0.29 -27.96 1.04
C VAL A 190 1.63 -28.67 0.83
N GLU A 191 1.95 -29.71 1.60
CA GLU A 191 3.24 -30.41 1.46
C GLU A 191 3.17 -31.58 0.47
N ASN A 192 2.00 -31.84 -0.14
CA ASN A 192 1.86 -32.87 -1.14
C ASN A 192 2.29 -32.35 -2.53
N GLY A 193 3.31 -32.98 -3.11
CA GLY A 193 3.86 -32.64 -4.42
C GLY A 193 2.93 -32.93 -5.60
N GLU A 194 1.87 -33.72 -5.40
CA GLU A 194 0.82 -33.91 -6.42
C GLU A 194 -0.19 -32.76 -6.40
N HIS A 195 -0.30 -32.02 -5.30
CA HIS A 195 -1.23 -30.89 -5.16
C HIS A 195 -0.60 -29.54 -5.46
N CYS A 196 0.68 -29.34 -5.10
CA CYS A 196 1.37 -28.08 -5.37
C CYS A 196 2.91 -28.21 -5.27
N ASP A 197 3.60 -27.23 -5.86
CA ASP A 197 5.06 -27.14 -5.91
C ASP A 197 5.68 -26.48 -4.65
N PHE A 198 4.93 -26.42 -3.54
CA PHE A 198 5.39 -25.75 -2.32
C PHE A 198 6.69 -26.36 -1.77
N THR A 199 6.83 -27.69 -1.83
CA THR A 199 8.04 -28.40 -1.37
C THR A 199 9.26 -28.05 -2.22
N ILE A 200 9.06 -27.84 -3.52
CA ILE A 200 10.11 -27.42 -4.46
C ILE A 200 10.57 -26.00 -4.09
N LEU A 201 9.63 -25.06 -3.92
CA LEU A 201 9.93 -23.69 -3.50
C LEU A 201 10.71 -23.66 -2.18
N ARG A 202 10.22 -24.39 -1.17
CA ARG A 202 10.86 -24.44 0.16
C ARG A 202 12.28 -25.01 0.09
N ASN A 203 12.47 -26.13 -0.62
CA ASN A 203 13.79 -26.75 -0.76
C ASN A 203 14.76 -25.84 -1.53
N MET A 204 14.29 -25.16 -2.58
CA MET A 204 15.08 -24.18 -3.32
C MET A 204 15.60 -23.06 -2.42
N LEU A 205 14.71 -22.46 -1.62
CA LEU A 205 15.02 -21.29 -0.79
C LEU A 205 15.90 -21.62 0.41
N ILE A 206 15.67 -22.76 1.08
CA ILE A 206 16.28 -23.06 2.37
C ILE A 206 17.44 -24.05 2.26
N ARG A 207 17.43 -24.97 1.28
CA ARG A 207 18.37 -26.09 1.24
C ARG A 207 19.39 -26.01 0.12
N THR A 208 18.94 -25.78 -1.11
CA THR A 208 19.81 -26.00 -2.29
C THR A 208 20.43 -24.72 -2.84
N HIS A 209 19.65 -23.66 -3.07
CA HIS A 209 20.11 -22.50 -3.85
C HIS A 209 20.33 -21.24 -2.99
N MET A 210 20.34 -21.35 -1.65
CA MET A 210 20.52 -20.18 -0.78
C MET A 210 21.88 -19.50 -1.00
N GLN A 211 22.95 -20.30 -1.13
CA GLN A 211 24.29 -19.74 -1.33
C GLN A 211 24.40 -19.09 -2.70
N ASP A 212 23.88 -19.73 -3.75
CA ASP A 212 23.86 -19.16 -5.10
C ASP A 212 23.10 -17.82 -5.15
N LEU A 213 21.96 -17.73 -4.47
CA LEU A 213 21.20 -16.46 -4.37
C LEU A 213 22.02 -15.36 -3.67
N LYS A 214 22.79 -15.71 -2.64
CA LYS A 214 23.72 -14.76 -1.99
C LYS A 214 24.85 -14.33 -2.92
N ASP A 215 25.42 -15.27 -3.66
CA ASP A 215 26.54 -15.00 -4.56
C ASP A 215 26.11 -14.14 -5.74
N VAL A 216 24.94 -14.39 -6.34
CA VAL A 216 24.35 -13.53 -7.38
C VAL A 216 24.04 -12.14 -6.83
N THR A 217 23.47 -12.06 -5.62
CA THR A 217 23.22 -10.76 -4.97
C THR A 217 24.50 -9.96 -4.77
N ASN A 218 25.58 -10.62 -4.37
CA ASN A 218 26.85 -9.95 -4.15
C ASN A 218 27.53 -9.56 -5.47
N ASN A 219 27.73 -10.52 -6.37
CA ASN A 219 28.61 -10.37 -7.54
C ASN A 219 27.93 -9.69 -8.73
N VAL A 220 26.59 -9.70 -8.77
CA VAL A 220 25.82 -9.09 -9.86
C VAL A 220 25.08 -7.87 -9.34
N HIS A 221 24.08 -8.06 -8.48
CA HIS A 221 23.18 -6.96 -8.12
C HIS A 221 23.88 -5.86 -7.32
N TYR A 222 24.63 -6.23 -6.28
CA TYR A 222 25.36 -5.29 -5.45
C TYR A 222 26.53 -4.64 -6.20
N GLU A 223 27.35 -5.42 -6.93
CA GLU A 223 28.45 -4.84 -7.73
C GLU A 223 27.95 -3.90 -8.84
N ASN A 224 26.81 -4.20 -9.47
CA ASN A 224 26.19 -3.27 -10.43
C ASN A 224 25.72 -1.97 -9.75
N TYR A 225 25.14 -2.06 -8.55
CA TYR A 225 24.77 -0.90 -7.76
C TYR A 225 26.01 -0.07 -7.36
N ARG A 226 27.03 -0.73 -6.81
CA ARG A 226 28.30 -0.15 -6.36
C ARG A 226 29.02 0.55 -7.51
N SER A 227 29.16 -0.11 -8.65
CA SER A 227 29.78 0.46 -9.85
C SER A 227 29.05 1.71 -10.34
N ARG A 228 27.70 1.67 -10.39
CA ARG A 228 26.89 2.84 -10.76
C ARG A 228 27.06 4.00 -9.77
N LYS A 229 27.04 3.72 -8.47
CA LYS A 229 27.18 4.74 -7.42
C LYS A 229 28.57 5.39 -7.44
N LEU A 230 29.64 4.59 -7.57
CA LEU A 230 31.02 5.08 -7.64
C LEU A 230 31.31 5.83 -8.95
N ALA A 231 30.75 5.38 -10.08
CA ALA A 231 30.86 6.09 -11.35
C ALA A 231 30.21 7.48 -11.25
N ALA A 232 29.03 7.59 -10.65
CA ALA A 232 28.36 8.87 -10.43
C ALA A 232 29.18 9.84 -9.57
N VAL A 233 29.88 9.33 -8.54
CA VAL A 233 30.81 10.13 -7.73
C VAL A 233 31.99 10.64 -8.57
N THR A 234 32.51 9.80 -9.47
CA THR A 234 33.66 10.15 -10.33
C THR A 234 33.29 11.20 -11.38
N TYR A 235 32.16 11.04 -12.08
CA TYR A 235 31.74 11.95 -13.17
C TYR A 235 31.34 13.34 -12.68
N ASN A 236 30.70 13.44 -11.50
CA ASN A 236 30.36 14.73 -10.91
C ASN A 236 31.61 15.58 -10.54
N GLY A 237 32.81 15.00 -10.57
CA GLY A 237 34.09 15.69 -10.37
C GLY A 237 34.77 16.21 -11.65
N VAL A 238 34.34 15.83 -12.86
CA VAL A 238 35.14 16.07 -14.10
C VAL A 238 34.55 17.14 -15.04
N ASP A 239 33.32 17.62 -14.84
CA ASP A 239 32.67 18.53 -15.81
C ASP A 239 33.08 20.01 -15.71
N ASN A 240 34.10 20.38 -14.91
CA ASN A 240 34.46 21.79 -14.71
C ASN A 240 35.89 22.21 -15.10
N ASN A 241 36.71 21.41 -15.78
CA ASN A 241 37.98 21.97 -16.25
C ASN A 241 38.59 21.32 -17.51
N LYS A 242 38.19 21.82 -18.69
CA LYS A 242 39.07 21.83 -19.86
C LYS A 242 40.10 22.95 -19.68
N ASN A 243 41.19 22.69 -18.95
CA ASN A 243 42.50 23.31 -19.22
C ASN A 243 43.61 22.81 -18.28
N LYS A 244 44.74 22.44 -18.92
CA LYS A 244 46.13 22.33 -18.41
C LYS A 244 46.42 21.35 -17.25
N GLY A 245 47.10 20.26 -17.61
CA GLY A 245 48.52 20.09 -17.30
C GLY A 245 48.97 19.99 -15.83
N GLN A 246 49.56 18.82 -15.55
CA GLN A 246 50.64 18.56 -14.59
C GLN A 246 50.27 18.10 -13.17
N LEU A 247 50.56 16.82 -12.94
CA LEU A 247 50.64 16.17 -11.63
C LEU A 247 51.67 16.87 -10.75
N THR A 248 51.27 17.38 -9.57
CA THR A 248 52.12 17.55 -8.37
C THR A 248 51.27 18.05 -7.18
N LYS A 249 50.27 17.31 -6.70
CA LYS A 249 49.72 17.54 -5.35
C LYS A 249 49.38 16.21 -4.68
N SER A 250 49.66 16.13 -3.38
CA SER A 250 49.42 14.95 -2.54
C SER A 250 47.92 14.58 -2.53
N PRO A 251 47.53 13.30 -2.73
CA PRO A 251 46.13 12.87 -2.81
C PRO A 251 45.25 13.23 -1.61
N LEU A 252 45.85 13.45 -0.43
CA LEU A 252 45.12 13.81 0.79
C LEU A 252 44.62 15.27 0.78
N ALA A 253 45.38 16.18 0.17
CA ALA A 253 45.01 17.59 0.08
C ALA A 253 43.89 17.83 -0.93
N GLN A 254 43.87 17.06 -2.03
CA GLN A 254 42.77 17.07 -3.00
C GLN A 254 41.45 16.60 -2.36
N MET A 255 41.49 15.55 -1.54
CA MET A 255 40.28 15.01 -0.91
C MET A 255 39.72 15.94 0.18
N GLU A 256 40.56 16.72 0.87
CA GLU A 256 40.10 17.75 1.81
C GLU A 256 39.54 18.99 1.11
N GLU A 257 40.14 19.41 0.00
CA GLU A 257 39.68 20.54 -0.80
C GLU A 257 38.34 20.22 -1.48
N GLU A 258 38.20 19.03 -2.08
CA GLU A 258 36.93 18.53 -2.64
C GLU A 258 35.84 18.38 -1.57
N ARG A 259 36.18 17.87 -0.37
CA ARG A 259 35.22 17.79 0.74
C ARG A 259 34.76 19.18 1.16
N ARG A 260 35.67 20.16 1.20
CA ARG A 260 35.35 21.54 1.59
C ARG A 260 34.47 22.23 0.55
N GLU A 261 34.75 22.02 -0.73
CA GLU A 261 33.92 22.51 -1.84
C GLU A 261 32.54 21.84 -1.87
N HIS A 262 32.47 20.52 -1.66
CA HIS A 262 31.20 19.80 -1.58
C HIS A 262 30.36 20.26 -0.39
N VAL A 263 30.96 20.44 0.79
CA VAL A 263 30.28 20.99 1.96
C VAL A 263 29.78 22.41 1.70
N ALA A 264 30.57 23.26 1.04
CA ALA A 264 30.14 24.61 0.67
C ALA A 264 28.99 24.59 -0.34
N LYS A 265 29.02 23.68 -1.33
CA LYS A 265 27.96 23.52 -2.33
C LYS A 265 26.68 22.96 -1.72
N MET A 266 26.78 21.98 -0.82
CA MET A 266 25.64 21.46 -0.05
C MET A 266 25.02 22.54 0.81
N LYS A 267 25.82 23.36 1.48
CA LYS A 267 25.32 24.48 2.28
C LYS A 267 24.63 25.55 1.43
N LYS A 268 25.15 25.84 0.24
CA LYS A 268 24.50 26.76 -0.71
C LYS A 268 23.17 26.19 -1.22
N MET A 269 23.15 24.91 -1.56
CA MET A 269 21.95 24.22 -2.01
C MET A 269 20.88 24.13 -0.91
N GLU A 270 21.29 23.91 0.34
CA GLU A 270 20.43 23.95 1.53
C GLU A 270 19.79 25.32 1.70
N MET A 271 20.58 26.41 1.61
CA MET A 271 20.05 27.78 1.65
C MET A 271 19.07 28.08 0.50
N GLU A 272 19.38 27.63 -0.73
CA GLU A 272 18.48 27.80 -1.87
C GLU A 272 17.18 26.99 -1.69
N MET A 273 17.26 25.75 -1.21
CA MET A 273 16.08 24.94 -0.91
C MET A 273 15.24 25.53 0.21
N GLU A 274 15.87 26.07 1.25
CA GLU A 274 15.20 26.71 2.37
C GLU A 274 14.46 27.98 1.92
N GLN A 275 15.07 28.80 1.04
CA GLN A 275 14.39 29.94 0.42
C GLN A 275 13.19 29.53 -0.45
N VAL A 276 13.35 28.50 -1.28
CA VAL A 276 12.25 27.97 -2.11
C VAL A 276 11.13 27.40 -1.22
N PHE A 277 11.49 26.71 -0.14
CA PHE A 277 10.54 26.19 0.82
C PHE A 277 9.77 27.32 1.52
N GLU A 278 10.48 28.34 2.02
CA GLU A 278 9.86 29.48 2.68
C GLU A 278 8.92 30.26 1.74
N MET A 279 9.32 30.42 0.47
CA MET A 279 8.49 31.04 -0.56
C MET A 279 7.24 30.20 -0.85
N LYS A 280 7.37 28.87 -0.99
CA LYS A 280 6.23 27.96 -1.18
C LYS A 280 5.30 27.92 0.03
N VAL A 281 5.84 27.97 1.25
CA VAL A 281 5.06 28.02 2.49
C VAL A 281 4.26 29.32 2.53
N LYS A 282 4.88 30.47 2.25
CA LYS A 282 4.18 31.76 2.18
C LYS A 282 3.06 31.74 1.13
N GLU A 283 3.33 31.20 -0.06
CA GLU A 283 2.31 31.06 -1.12
C GLU A 283 1.13 30.16 -0.69
N LYS A 284 1.42 29.01 -0.06
CA LYS A 284 0.39 28.08 0.45
C LYS A 284 -0.44 28.70 1.58
N VAL A 285 0.20 29.40 2.51
CA VAL A 285 -0.49 30.09 3.61
C VAL A 285 -1.39 31.19 3.05
N GLN A 286 -0.93 31.95 2.06
CA GLN A 286 -1.75 32.96 1.41
C GLN A 286 -2.96 32.34 0.70
N LYS A 287 -2.76 31.25 -0.06
CA LYS A 287 -3.87 30.51 -0.70
C LYS A 287 -4.89 29.97 0.29
N LEU A 288 -4.44 29.48 1.45
CA LEU A 288 -5.35 29.01 2.52
C LEU A 288 -6.16 30.17 3.08
N LYS A 289 -5.53 31.33 3.32
CA LYS A 289 -6.21 32.53 3.82
C LYS A 289 -7.25 33.05 2.83
N ASP A 290 -6.93 33.06 1.54
CA ASP A 290 -7.87 33.48 0.49
C ASP A 290 -9.05 32.48 0.38
N SER A 291 -8.77 31.18 0.51
CA SER A 291 -9.80 30.13 0.52
C SER A 291 -10.71 30.21 1.76
N GLU A 292 -10.15 30.50 2.93
CA GLU A 292 -10.91 30.70 4.17
C GLU A 292 -11.82 31.92 4.05
N ALA A 293 -11.32 33.03 3.50
CA ALA A 293 -12.12 34.22 3.26
C ALA A 293 -13.26 33.98 2.26
N GLU A 294 -13.04 33.20 1.20
CA GLU A 294 -14.10 32.83 0.26
C GLU A 294 -15.18 31.96 0.94
N LEU A 295 -14.75 30.98 1.74
CA LEU A 295 -15.66 30.11 2.49
C LEU A 295 -16.51 30.92 3.48
N GLN A 296 -15.90 31.87 4.18
CA GLN A 296 -16.58 32.78 5.10
C GLN A 296 -17.67 33.59 4.37
N ARG A 297 -17.36 34.15 3.19
CA ARG A 297 -18.32 34.90 2.37
C ARG A 297 -19.48 34.02 1.91
N ARG A 298 -19.22 32.78 1.46
CA ARG A 298 -20.27 31.83 1.07
C ARG A 298 -21.17 31.49 2.25
N HIS A 299 -20.58 31.26 3.42
CA HIS A 299 -21.35 30.94 4.63
C HIS A 299 -22.25 32.11 5.04
N GLU A 300 -21.74 33.34 4.98
CA GLU A 300 -22.50 34.55 5.31
C GLU A 300 -23.63 34.81 4.31
N GLN A 301 -23.40 34.53 3.02
CA GLN A 301 -24.43 34.63 1.99
C GLN A 301 -25.51 33.55 2.14
N MET A 302 -25.12 32.30 2.43
CA MET A 302 -26.06 31.22 2.72
C MET A 302 -26.92 31.52 3.95
N LYS A 303 -26.32 32.08 5.00
CA LYS A 303 -27.04 32.52 6.21
C LYS A 303 -28.08 33.59 5.90
N LYS A 304 -27.72 34.62 5.12
CA LYS A 304 -28.68 35.66 4.69
C LYS A 304 -29.84 35.08 3.87
N ASN A 305 -29.57 34.12 2.99
CA ASN A 305 -30.62 33.44 2.23
C ASN A 305 -31.56 32.64 3.14
N LEU A 306 -31.02 31.94 4.13
CA LEU A 306 -31.81 31.20 5.13
C LEU A 306 -32.67 32.15 5.98
N GLU A 307 -32.12 33.28 6.44
CA GLU A 307 -32.89 34.29 7.18
C GLU A 307 -34.01 34.90 6.34
N ALA A 308 -33.75 35.17 5.05
CA ALA A 308 -34.78 35.65 4.13
C ALA A 308 -35.90 34.62 3.92
N GLN A 309 -35.54 33.35 3.72
CA GLN A 309 -36.52 32.26 3.60
C GLN A 309 -37.34 32.08 4.88
N HIS A 310 -36.71 32.17 6.05
CA HIS A 310 -37.41 32.08 7.34
C HIS A 310 -38.43 33.21 7.48
N LYS A 311 -38.03 34.44 7.14
CA LYS A 311 -38.90 35.62 7.21
C LYS A 311 -40.08 35.52 6.23
N GLU A 312 -39.83 35.04 5.01
CA GLU A 312 -40.89 34.79 4.03
C GLU A 312 -41.88 33.70 4.51
N LEU A 313 -41.37 32.64 5.15
CA LEU A 313 -42.21 31.59 5.74
C LEU A 313 -43.03 32.10 6.94
N GLU A 314 -42.46 32.93 7.80
CA GLU A 314 -43.20 33.58 8.90
C GLU A 314 -44.30 34.50 8.37
N GLU A 315 -44.03 35.26 7.31
CA GLU A 315 -45.01 36.17 6.73
C GLU A 315 -46.15 35.41 6.04
N LYS A 316 -45.84 34.31 5.34
CA LYS A 316 -46.85 33.38 4.81
C LYS A 316 -47.66 32.72 5.93
N ARG A 317 -47.02 32.32 7.02
CA ARG A 317 -47.70 31.75 8.19
C ARG A 317 -48.67 32.75 8.81
N ARG A 318 -48.25 34.01 8.96
CA ARG A 318 -49.10 35.07 9.51
C ARG A 318 -50.29 35.37 8.59
N GLN A 319 -50.07 35.48 7.28
CA GLN A 319 -51.14 35.65 6.29
C GLN A 319 -52.15 34.49 6.38
N PHE A 320 -51.66 33.26 6.48
CA PHE A 320 -52.52 32.09 6.64
C PHE A 320 -53.31 32.10 7.96
N GLU A 321 -52.71 32.56 9.06
CA GLU A 321 -53.41 32.73 10.34
C GLU A 321 -54.48 33.82 10.28
N ASP A 322 -54.20 34.95 9.62
CA ASP A 322 -55.17 36.03 9.40
C ASP A 322 -56.33 35.58 8.49
N GLU A 323 -56.05 34.86 7.40
CA GLU A 323 -57.07 34.25 6.54
C GLU A 323 -57.93 33.22 7.27
N LYS A 324 -57.30 32.36 8.07
CA LYS A 324 -57.99 31.38 8.91
C LYS A 324 -58.91 32.06 9.92
N ALA A 325 -58.45 33.10 10.60
CA ALA A 325 -59.26 33.86 11.57
C ALA A 325 -60.45 34.54 10.89
N ASN A 326 -60.25 35.13 9.72
CA ASN A 326 -61.34 35.72 8.92
C ASN A 326 -62.36 34.66 8.46
N TRP A 327 -61.88 33.49 8.01
CA TRP A 327 -62.76 32.40 7.62
C TRP A 327 -63.56 31.84 8.79
N GLU A 328 -62.94 31.66 9.96
CA GLU A 328 -63.62 31.25 11.20
C GLU A 328 -64.67 32.28 11.66
N ALA A 329 -64.36 33.58 11.56
CA ALA A 329 -65.30 34.65 11.87
C ALA A 329 -66.50 34.65 10.90
N GLN A 330 -66.27 34.46 9.59
CA GLN A 330 -67.32 34.32 8.61
C GLN A 330 -68.21 33.09 8.87
N GLN A 331 -67.61 31.95 9.21
CA GLN A 331 -68.35 30.74 9.60
C GLN A 331 -69.23 30.97 10.83
N ARG A 332 -68.72 31.61 11.89
CA ARG A 332 -69.53 31.94 13.08
C ARG A 332 -70.71 32.87 12.76
N ILE A 333 -70.50 33.86 11.90
CA ILE A 333 -71.58 34.76 11.46
C ILE A 333 -72.63 33.99 10.65
N LEU A 334 -72.19 33.09 9.77
CA LEU A 334 -73.08 32.25 8.96
C LEU A 334 -73.88 31.26 9.83
N GLU A 335 -73.27 30.66 10.86
CA GLU A 335 -73.94 29.81 11.84
C GLU A 335 -74.96 30.58 12.69
N GLN A 336 -74.63 31.80 13.12
CA GLN A 336 -75.59 32.67 13.81
C GLN A 336 -76.77 33.07 12.92
N GLN A 337 -76.54 33.39 11.65
CA GLN A 337 -77.60 33.67 10.69
C GLN A 337 -78.46 32.44 10.39
N ASN A 338 -77.86 31.26 10.26
CA ASN A 338 -78.61 30.02 10.06
C ASN A 338 -79.45 29.66 11.30
N SER A 339 -78.90 29.77 12.51
CA SER A 339 -79.65 29.58 13.76
C SER A 339 -80.84 30.53 13.88
N SER A 340 -80.64 31.80 13.54
CA SER A 340 -81.69 32.84 13.52
C SER A 340 -82.79 32.53 12.49
N ARG A 341 -82.41 32.06 11.29
CA ARG A 341 -83.37 31.62 10.26
C ARG A 341 -84.14 30.37 10.66
N THR A 342 -83.55 29.41 11.38
CA THR A 342 -84.28 28.26 11.94
C THR A 342 -85.27 28.67 13.03
N LEU A 343 -84.92 29.63 13.89
CA LEU A 343 -85.83 30.17 14.91
C LEU A 343 -87.01 30.92 14.28
N GLU A 344 -86.80 31.70 13.22
CA GLU A 344 -87.90 32.33 12.47
C GLU A 344 -88.80 31.32 11.73
N LYS A 345 -88.22 30.27 11.12
CA LYS A 345 -88.99 29.20 10.48
C LYS A 345 -89.85 28.42 11.48
N ASN A 346 -89.36 28.20 12.71
CA ASN A 346 -90.13 27.56 13.77
C ASN A 346 -91.25 28.47 14.32
N LYS A 347 -91.03 29.80 14.42
CA LYS A 347 -92.09 30.76 14.76
C LYS A 347 -93.20 30.85 13.72
N LYS A 348 -92.91 30.65 12.42
CA LYS A 348 -93.93 30.60 11.35
C LYS A 348 -94.71 29.28 11.32
N LYS A 349 -94.14 28.15 11.77
CA LYS A 349 -94.85 26.87 11.89
C LYS A 349 -95.75 26.76 13.13
N GLY A 350 -95.50 27.52 14.19
CA GLY A 350 -96.33 27.56 15.40
C GLY A 350 -97.57 28.47 15.33
N LYS A 351 -97.90 29.01 14.16
CA LYS A 351 -99.03 29.96 13.96
C LYS A 351 -100.19 29.39 13.13
N ILE A 352 -100.20 28.09 12.90
CA ILE A 352 -101.31 27.37 12.29
C ILE A 352 -101.76 26.33 13.32
N PHE A 353 -102.66 26.71 14.22
CA PHE A 353 -103.69 25.88 14.84
C PHE A 353 -104.66 26.78 15.60
#